data_AF-A0A9P7E628-F1
#
_entry.id   AF-A0A9P7E628-F1
#
_cell.length_a   1.000
_cell.length_b   1.000
_cell.length_c   1.000
_cell.angle_alpha   90.00
_cell.angle_beta   90.00
_cell.angle_gamma   90.00
#
_symmetry.space_group_name_H-M   'P 1'
#
loop_
_entity.id
_entity.type
_entity.pdbx_description
1 polymer ?
#
loop_
_entity_poly.entity_id
_entity_poly.type
_entity_poly.pdbx_seq_one_letter_code
_entity_poly.pdbx_strand_id
1 'polypeptide(L)'
;MQQAIGIDIHLELRERSSVYALKLLRPLAAVLEVEQFRQVAYDLGMPDWGVRLCQSFVNTVLHHPELCRPEARDKAWVAARDALHFSVITAGSGDSDPTDDRIACKEEISRPRTTRNAGCGWLLDYIMHHHSISHQSALTDAFFTMSEMNIDIACREKMPTYINAMIFAMAPDKPPQLRKAALRAAYSSRNYLALLDTDCLSPDLCAQFSAALSGVAADSLSFGQGEDGILSEHSSMCGKQNLRYLHILFSWTQSELWSHHLYDSGHLEACLLIANNLRYFEIYPLTEHLALYIIAIMARLKGEHGNLIPNDLCGLLVHKAWAFVALRSLKPLELSECVIHEALEPFAKFTIQLLKRDAELVDVTNEFKSRVMQTLYHLEQGSADNVVISLVKDVVSLVTT
;
A
#
# COMPACT_ATOMS: atom_id res chain seq x y z
N MET A 1 -48.75 -28.56 31.35
CA MET A 1 -48.59 -27.09 31.23
C MET A 1 -47.29 -26.64 31.91
N GLN A 2 -46.13 -27.16 31.48
CA GLN A 2 -44.84 -26.87 32.15
C GLN A 2 -43.61 -27.05 31.24
N GLN A 3 -43.72 -26.76 29.94
CA GLN A 3 -42.59 -26.90 28.99
C GLN A 3 -42.39 -25.72 28.02
N ALA A 4 -43.03 -24.57 28.25
CA ALA A 4 -42.86 -23.38 27.40
C ALA A 4 -41.93 -22.30 27.99
N ILE A 5 -41.53 -22.41 29.26
CA ILE A 5 -40.78 -21.35 29.97
C ILE A 5 -39.25 -21.51 29.86
N GLY A 6 -38.76 -22.70 29.51
CA GLY A 6 -37.32 -22.99 29.46
C GLY A 6 -36.60 -22.58 28.16
N ILE A 7 -37.34 -22.36 27.06
CA ILE A 7 -36.75 -22.03 25.76
C ILE A 7 -36.56 -20.50 25.63
N ASP A 8 -37.49 -19.71 26.18
CA ASP A 8 -37.49 -18.24 26.11
C ASP A 8 -36.35 -17.62 26.94
N ILE A 9 -36.09 -18.17 28.13
CA ILE A 9 -35.03 -17.68 29.03
C ILE A 9 -33.63 -17.95 28.43
N HIS A 10 -33.46 -19.06 27.70
CA HIS A 10 -32.18 -19.38 27.06
C HIS A 10 -31.90 -18.55 25.80
N LEU A 11 -32.93 -18.13 25.05
CA LEU A 11 -32.78 -17.16 23.96
C LEU A 11 -32.49 -15.75 24.51
N GLU A 12 -33.25 -15.28 25.51
CA GLU A 12 -33.01 -13.97 26.13
C GLU A 12 -31.63 -13.87 26.81
N LEU A 13 -31.15 -14.93 27.48
CA LEU A 13 -29.81 -14.93 28.07
C LEU A 13 -28.70 -14.95 27.02
N ARG A 14 -28.90 -15.63 25.88
CA ARG A 14 -27.90 -15.68 24.80
C ARG A 14 -27.82 -14.33 24.09
N GLU A 15 -28.95 -13.67 23.87
CA GLU A 15 -29.02 -12.31 23.33
C GLU A 15 -28.42 -11.29 24.31
N ARG A 16 -28.75 -11.37 25.60
CA ARG A 16 -28.15 -10.49 26.63
C ARG A 16 -26.64 -10.70 26.74
N SER A 17 -26.16 -11.94 26.79
CA SER A 17 -24.73 -12.24 26.86
C SER A 17 -23.96 -11.74 25.64
N SER A 18 -24.57 -11.85 24.45
CA SER A 18 -24.00 -11.33 23.20
C SER A 18 -23.95 -9.80 23.20
N VAL A 19 -25.01 -9.12 23.68
CA VAL A 19 -25.04 -7.66 23.82
C VAL A 19 -24.01 -7.16 24.85
N TYR A 20 -23.81 -7.89 25.95
CA TYR A 20 -22.76 -7.56 26.92
C TYR A 20 -21.37 -7.75 26.33
N ALA A 21 -21.13 -8.84 25.59
CA ALA A 21 -19.85 -9.06 24.90
C ALA A 21 -19.54 -7.95 23.88
N LEU A 22 -20.55 -7.44 23.16
CA LEU A 22 -20.38 -6.32 22.23
C LEU A 22 -20.01 -5.01 22.95
N LYS A 23 -20.59 -4.76 24.13
CA LYS A 23 -20.21 -3.59 24.95
C LYS A 23 -18.76 -3.65 25.46
N LEU A 24 -18.16 -4.84 25.49
CA LEU A 24 -16.76 -5.02 25.89
C LEU A 24 -15.77 -4.76 24.75
N LEU A 25 -16.20 -4.67 23.49
CA LEU A 25 -15.29 -4.45 22.35
C LEU A 25 -14.41 -3.20 22.53
N ARG A 26 -15.01 -2.08 22.97
CA ARG A 26 -14.25 -0.84 23.23
C ARG A 26 -13.30 -0.92 24.42
N PRO A 27 -13.73 -1.34 25.63
CA PRO A 27 -12.80 -1.55 26.73
C PRO A 27 -11.67 -2.53 26.40
N LEU A 28 -11.97 -3.62 25.69
CA LEU A 28 -10.97 -4.60 25.29
C LEU A 28 -10.00 -4.01 24.27
N ALA A 29 -10.47 -3.24 23.30
CA ALA A 29 -9.62 -2.54 22.35
C ALA A 29 -8.57 -1.65 23.06
N ALA A 30 -8.98 -0.89 24.08
CA ALA A 30 -8.06 -0.07 24.87
C ALA A 30 -7.01 -0.91 25.63
N VAL A 31 -7.38 -2.08 26.15
CA VAL A 31 -6.43 -3.00 26.81
C VAL A 31 -5.42 -3.58 25.83
N LEU A 32 -5.84 -3.82 24.59
CA LEU A 32 -5.03 -4.40 23.52
C LEU A 32 -4.13 -3.37 22.81
N GLU A 33 -4.15 -2.12 23.23
CA GLU A 33 -3.11 -1.15 22.87
C GLU A 33 -1.75 -1.54 23.45
N VAL A 34 -1.72 -2.30 24.55
CA VAL A 34 -0.50 -2.86 25.15
C VAL A 34 -0.01 -4.06 24.34
N GLU A 35 1.23 -3.98 23.83
CA GLU A 35 1.83 -4.91 22.87
C GLU A 35 1.76 -6.39 23.31
N GLN A 36 2.01 -6.69 24.59
CA GLN A 36 1.97 -8.05 25.11
C GLN A 36 0.59 -8.70 24.98
N PHE A 37 -0.49 -7.96 25.23
CA PHE A 37 -1.84 -8.48 25.09
C PHE A 37 -2.28 -8.52 23.63
N ARG A 38 -1.77 -7.57 22.83
CA ARG A 38 -2.02 -7.51 21.39
C ARG A 38 -1.50 -8.76 20.68
N GLN A 39 -0.26 -9.17 20.93
CA GLN A 39 0.33 -10.35 20.30
C GLN A 39 -0.45 -11.62 20.65
N VAL A 40 -0.86 -11.78 21.91
CA VAL A 40 -1.69 -12.92 22.34
C VAL A 40 -3.05 -12.90 21.62
N ALA A 41 -3.69 -11.74 21.49
CA ALA A 41 -4.96 -11.62 20.76
C ALA A 41 -4.78 -11.93 19.27
N TYR A 42 -3.67 -11.49 18.66
CA TYR A 42 -3.32 -11.79 17.28
C TYR A 42 -3.17 -13.30 17.06
N ASP A 43 -2.40 -13.98 17.91
CA ASP A 43 -2.16 -15.42 17.83
C ASP A 43 -3.44 -16.25 17.99
N LEU A 44 -4.44 -15.71 18.70
CA LEU A 44 -5.76 -16.31 18.87
C LEU A 44 -6.73 -16.02 17.69
N GLY A 45 -6.30 -15.29 16.66
CA GLY A 45 -7.12 -14.98 15.48
C GLY A 45 -8.20 -13.92 15.74
N MET A 46 -8.01 -13.07 16.76
CA MET A 46 -8.95 -12.00 17.09
C MET A 46 -9.16 -10.96 15.97
N PRO A 47 -8.15 -10.60 15.14
CA PRO A 47 -8.38 -9.73 13.99
C PRO A 47 -9.45 -10.28 13.04
N ASP A 48 -9.30 -11.54 12.61
CA ASP A 48 -10.25 -12.15 11.68
C ASP A 48 -11.64 -12.34 12.29
N TRP A 49 -11.71 -12.60 13.60
CA TRP A 49 -12.98 -12.61 14.31
C TRP A 49 -13.67 -11.23 14.27
N GLY A 50 -12.95 -10.14 14.54
CA GLY A 50 -13.49 -8.78 14.49
C GLY A 50 -13.99 -8.38 13.10
N VAL A 51 -13.25 -8.72 12.04
CA VAL A 51 -13.69 -8.50 10.64
C VAL A 51 -14.97 -9.27 10.33
N ARG A 52 -15.04 -10.56 10.66
CA ARG A 52 -16.25 -11.38 10.43
C ARG A 52 -17.46 -10.87 11.21
N LEU A 53 -17.24 -10.39 12.43
CA LEU A 53 -18.28 -9.80 13.25
C LEU A 53 -18.80 -8.49 12.63
N CYS A 54 -17.90 -7.62 12.17
CA CYS A 54 -18.26 -6.40 11.42
C CYS A 54 -19.07 -6.75 10.16
N GLN A 55 -18.59 -7.70 9.36
CA GLN A 55 -19.28 -8.17 8.16
C GLN A 55 -20.71 -8.65 8.46
N SER A 56 -20.90 -9.41 9.54
CA SER A 56 -22.22 -9.89 9.95
C SER A 56 -23.20 -8.74 10.24
N PHE A 57 -22.74 -7.70 10.96
CA PHE A 57 -23.54 -6.51 11.22
C PHE A 57 -23.87 -5.74 9.94
N VAL A 58 -22.90 -5.55 9.06
CA VAL A 58 -23.11 -4.87 7.77
C VAL A 58 -24.12 -5.63 6.91
N ASN A 59 -23.96 -6.94 6.77
CA ASN A 59 -24.89 -7.77 6.02
C ASN A 59 -26.31 -7.73 6.61
N THR A 60 -26.43 -7.69 7.94
CA THR A 60 -27.73 -7.53 8.60
C THR A 60 -28.40 -6.22 8.21
N VAL A 61 -27.64 -5.12 8.21
CA VAL A 61 -28.15 -3.80 7.82
C VAL A 61 -28.53 -3.73 6.34
N LEU A 62 -27.75 -4.37 5.45
CA LEU A 62 -27.95 -4.30 4.00
C LEU A 62 -29.05 -5.23 3.49
N HIS A 63 -29.13 -6.45 4.02
CA HIS A 63 -30.01 -7.50 3.50
C HIS A 63 -31.31 -7.66 4.29
N HIS A 64 -31.41 -7.06 5.48
CA HIS A 64 -32.62 -7.08 6.28
C HIS A 64 -33.08 -5.68 6.73
N PRO A 65 -33.26 -4.73 5.79
CA PRO A 65 -33.71 -3.37 6.12
C PRO A 65 -35.07 -3.38 6.84
N GLU A 66 -35.95 -4.32 6.52
CA GLU A 66 -37.25 -4.52 7.15
C GLU A 66 -37.18 -4.98 8.62
N LEU A 67 -36.08 -5.59 9.05
CA LEU A 67 -35.88 -6.03 10.44
C LEU A 67 -35.32 -4.91 11.33
N CYS A 68 -34.94 -3.77 10.74
CA CYS A 68 -34.25 -2.69 11.43
C CYS A 68 -35.10 -1.42 11.47
N ARG A 69 -35.78 -1.17 12.60
CA ARG A 69 -36.16 0.21 12.97
C ARG A 69 -34.92 1.11 12.86
N PRO A 70 -35.04 2.42 12.54
CA PRO A 70 -33.89 3.32 12.39
C PRO A 70 -32.88 3.21 13.55
N GLU A 71 -33.38 3.16 14.78
CA GLU A 71 -32.54 2.99 15.98
C GLU A 71 -31.76 1.67 16.05
N ALA A 72 -32.33 0.57 15.53
CA ALA A 72 -31.66 -0.72 15.47
C ALA A 72 -30.58 -0.72 14.37
N ARG A 73 -30.83 -0.02 13.26
CA ARG A 73 -29.87 0.18 12.18
C ARG A 73 -28.64 0.97 12.66
N ASP A 74 -28.86 2.07 13.38
CA ASP A 74 -27.78 2.88 13.91
C ASP A 74 -26.94 2.12 14.94
N LYS A 75 -27.60 1.33 15.81
CA LYS A 75 -26.90 0.43 16.76
C LYS A 75 -26.06 -0.62 16.04
N ALA A 76 -26.56 -1.19 14.94
CA ALA A 76 -25.82 -2.17 14.16
C ALA A 76 -24.58 -1.54 13.48
N TRP A 77 -24.67 -0.32 12.94
CA TRP A 77 -23.50 0.39 12.41
C TRP A 77 -22.47 0.73 13.50
N VAL A 78 -22.93 1.13 14.68
CA VAL A 78 -22.05 1.37 15.84
C VAL A 78 -21.32 0.08 16.25
N ALA A 79 -22.03 -1.05 16.31
CA ALA A 79 -21.43 -2.34 16.64
C ALA A 79 -20.46 -2.83 15.55
N ALA A 80 -20.80 -2.62 14.27
CA ALA A 80 -19.91 -2.92 13.15
C ALA A 80 -18.60 -2.14 13.25
N ARG A 81 -18.69 -0.82 13.51
CA ARG A 81 -17.51 0.03 13.72
C ARG A 81 -16.67 -0.46 14.89
N ASP A 82 -17.28 -0.69 16.05
CA ASP A 82 -16.55 -1.09 17.24
C ASP A 82 -15.86 -2.47 17.04
N ALA A 83 -16.49 -3.39 16.28
CA ALA A 83 -15.88 -4.67 15.90
C ALA A 83 -14.71 -4.52 14.90
N LEU A 84 -14.85 -3.63 13.92
CA LEU A 84 -13.78 -3.34 12.96
C LEU A 84 -12.58 -2.67 13.63
N HIS A 85 -12.85 -1.69 14.50
CA HIS A 85 -11.83 -1.01 15.28
C HIS A 85 -11.04 -1.97 16.16
N PHE A 86 -11.75 -2.88 16.84
CA PHE A 86 -11.14 -3.96 17.61
C PHE A 86 -10.23 -4.83 16.74
N SER A 87 -10.66 -5.19 15.53
CA SER A 87 -9.82 -5.93 14.59
C SER A 87 -8.54 -5.17 14.22
N VAL A 88 -8.62 -3.87 13.97
CA VAL A 88 -7.46 -3.06 13.57
C VAL A 88 -6.44 -2.93 14.69
N ILE A 89 -6.90 -2.74 15.93
CA ILE A 89 -6.03 -2.68 17.11
C ILE A 89 -5.37 -4.03 17.38
N THR A 90 -6.15 -5.12 17.38
CA THR A 90 -5.61 -6.47 17.59
C THR A 90 -4.64 -6.90 16.49
N ALA A 91 -4.85 -6.41 15.27
CA ALA A 91 -3.92 -6.62 14.18
C ALA A 91 -2.60 -5.88 14.40
N GLY A 92 -2.50 -4.87 15.27
CA GLY A 92 -1.35 -3.96 15.30
C GLY A 92 -1.23 -3.15 14.01
N SER A 93 -2.37 -2.81 13.40
CA SER A 93 -2.44 -1.94 12.22
C SER A 93 -2.64 -0.47 12.58
N GLY A 94 -2.91 -0.17 13.87
CA GLY A 94 -2.80 1.18 14.43
C GLY A 94 -1.36 1.45 14.88
N ASP A 95 -0.85 2.65 14.61
CA ASP A 95 0.51 3.12 14.99
C ASP A 95 0.78 2.80 16.47
N SER A 96 1.54 1.73 16.75
CA SER A 96 2.35 1.61 17.96
C SER A 96 3.73 2.19 17.67
N ASP A 97 4.22 2.99 18.61
CA ASP A 97 5.46 3.76 18.54
C ASP A 97 6.66 2.95 17.97
N PRO A 98 7.49 3.53 17.11
CA PRO A 98 8.48 2.82 16.30
C PRO A 98 9.83 2.81 17.01
N THR A 99 10.24 1.68 17.60
CA THR A 99 11.65 1.53 18.03
C THR A 99 12.42 0.49 17.24
N ASP A 100 11.83 -0.16 16.22
CA ASP A 100 12.61 -1.04 15.33
C ASP A 100 12.16 -1.00 13.86
N ASP A 101 12.74 -0.06 13.12
CA ASP A 101 12.51 0.16 11.70
C ASP A 101 12.91 -1.03 10.79
N ARG A 102 13.76 -1.94 11.29
CA ARG A 102 14.13 -3.16 10.56
C ARG A 102 13.05 -4.25 10.64
N ILE A 103 12.16 -4.17 11.61
CA ILE A 103 11.06 -5.12 11.84
C ILE A 103 9.78 -4.67 11.12
N ALA A 104 9.51 -3.36 11.02
CA ALA A 104 8.33 -2.84 10.31
C ALA A 104 8.31 -3.17 8.80
N CYS A 105 9.48 -3.23 8.14
CA CYS A 105 9.59 -3.70 6.76
C CYS A 105 9.31 -5.22 6.65
N LYS A 106 9.54 -5.98 7.72
CA LYS A 106 9.10 -7.36 7.81
C LYS A 106 7.60 -7.44 8.05
N GLU A 107 7.02 -6.70 9.01
CA GLU A 107 5.60 -6.83 9.39
C GLU A 107 4.61 -6.44 8.28
N GLU A 108 4.89 -5.41 7.49
CA GLU A 108 4.05 -5.05 6.34
C GLU A 108 4.13 -6.06 5.18
N ILE A 109 5.22 -6.81 5.11
CA ILE A 109 5.52 -7.79 4.06
C ILE A 109 5.16 -9.21 4.50
N SER A 110 5.04 -9.48 5.80
CA SER A 110 4.89 -10.84 6.35
C SER A 110 3.54 -11.12 7.01
N ARG A 111 2.59 -10.17 7.03
CA ARG A 111 1.20 -10.56 7.29
C ARG A 111 0.70 -11.28 6.05
N PRO A 112 0.46 -12.61 6.13
CA PRO A 112 -0.21 -13.29 5.03
C PRO A 112 -1.50 -12.52 4.81
N ARG A 113 -1.74 -12.09 3.56
CA ARG A 113 -3.08 -11.66 3.16
C ARG A 113 -3.96 -12.78 3.63
N THR A 114 -4.70 -12.52 4.70
CA THR A 114 -5.67 -13.48 5.20
C THR A 114 -6.44 -13.89 3.97
N THR A 115 -6.48 -15.18 3.66
CA THR A 115 -7.37 -15.77 2.67
C THR A 115 -8.78 -15.59 3.20
N ARG A 116 -9.18 -14.32 3.35
CA ARG A 116 -10.51 -13.86 3.68
C ARG A 116 -11.31 -14.19 2.44
N ASN A 117 -11.79 -15.43 2.39
CA ASN A 117 -12.69 -15.97 1.37
C ASN A 117 -14.03 -15.21 1.30
N ALA A 118 -14.23 -14.21 2.18
CA ALA A 118 -15.31 -13.25 2.08
C ALA A 118 -14.89 -12.13 1.12
N GLY A 119 -15.58 -12.01 -0.02
CA GLY A 119 -15.40 -10.87 -0.92
C GLY A 119 -15.52 -9.53 -0.19
N CYS A 120 -14.74 -8.53 -0.60
CA CYS A 120 -14.67 -7.21 0.06
C CYS A 120 -15.89 -6.30 -0.20
N GLY A 121 -16.89 -6.78 -0.95
CA GLY A 121 -18.04 -5.98 -1.38
C GLY A 121 -18.84 -5.35 -0.23
N TRP A 122 -18.93 -6.03 0.92
CA TRP A 122 -19.59 -5.51 2.13
C TRP A 122 -18.78 -4.37 2.77
N LEU A 123 -17.45 -4.43 2.70
CA LEU A 123 -16.58 -3.41 3.28
C LEU A 123 -16.65 -2.13 2.45
N LEU A 124 -16.84 -2.24 1.14
CA LEU A 124 -17.15 -1.10 0.28
C LEU A 124 -18.46 -0.43 0.68
N ASP A 125 -19.52 -1.20 0.99
CA ASP A 125 -20.78 -0.63 1.48
C ASP A 125 -20.61 0.08 2.83
N TYR A 126 -19.79 -0.51 3.73
CA TYR A 126 -19.42 0.12 5.00
C TYR A 126 -18.68 1.45 4.78
N ILE A 127 -17.69 1.48 3.88
CA ILE A 127 -16.95 2.70 3.52
C ILE A 127 -17.90 3.75 2.95
N MET A 128 -18.79 3.36 2.04
CA MET A 128 -19.78 4.27 1.44
C MET A 128 -20.71 4.90 2.49
N HIS A 129 -21.20 4.09 3.43
CA HIS A 129 -22.01 4.59 4.55
C HIS A 129 -21.23 5.62 5.37
N HIS A 130 -20.03 5.28 5.85
CA HIS A 130 -19.25 6.16 6.71
C HIS A 130 -18.67 7.38 6.00
N HIS A 131 -18.46 7.30 4.69
CA HIS A 131 -18.14 8.46 3.84
C HIS A 131 -19.30 9.46 3.80
N SER A 132 -20.54 8.98 3.61
CA SER A 132 -21.72 9.85 3.55
C SER A 132 -21.98 10.66 4.83
N ILE A 133 -21.56 10.13 5.99
CA ILE A 133 -21.65 10.80 7.30
C ILE A 133 -20.30 11.37 7.77
N SER A 134 -19.28 11.38 6.92
CA SER A 134 -17.93 11.91 7.21
C SER A 134 -17.28 11.34 8.48
N HIS A 135 -17.52 10.06 8.80
CA HIS A 135 -17.02 9.44 10.02
C HIS A 135 -15.56 8.98 9.85
N GLN A 136 -14.61 9.87 10.15
CA GLN A 136 -13.17 9.69 9.87
C GLN A 136 -12.54 8.44 10.50
N SER A 137 -12.77 8.14 11.79
CA SER A 137 -12.14 6.97 12.44
C SER A 137 -12.60 5.64 11.83
N ALA A 138 -13.91 5.48 11.58
CA ALA A 138 -14.46 4.33 10.87
C ALA A 138 -13.87 4.16 9.46
N LEU A 139 -13.65 5.26 8.73
CA LEU A 139 -13.00 5.23 7.42
C LEU A 139 -11.53 4.80 7.53
N THR A 140 -10.79 5.30 8.52
CA THR A 140 -9.41 4.89 8.79
C THR A 140 -9.32 3.37 9.00
N ASP A 141 -10.15 2.83 9.90
CA ASP A 141 -10.17 1.38 10.19
C ASP A 141 -10.56 0.55 8.95
N ALA A 142 -11.52 1.05 8.17
CA ALA A 142 -11.95 0.41 6.94
C ALA A 142 -10.87 0.41 5.87
N PHE A 143 -10.14 1.51 5.66
CA PHE A 143 -9.05 1.55 4.69
C PHE A 143 -7.87 0.66 5.12
N PHE A 144 -7.55 0.59 6.42
CA PHE A 144 -6.57 -0.38 6.91
C PHE A 144 -7.00 -1.82 6.61
N THR A 145 -8.25 -2.16 6.94
CA THR A 145 -8.79 -3.50 6.69
C THR A 145 -8.83 -3.83 5.19
N MET A 146 -9.22 -2.86 4.36
CA MET A 146 -9.29 -2.99 2.91
C MET A 146 -7.91 -3.19 2.29
N SER A 147 -6.86 -2.59 2.88
CA SER A 147 -5.48 -2.80 2.45
C SER A 147 -4.97 -4.24 2.63
N GLU A 148 -5.67 -5.06 3.42
CA GLU A 148 -5.35 -6.46 3.67
C GLU A 148 -6.24 -7.42 2.85
N MET A 149 -7.24 -6.91 2.13
CA MET A 149 -8.17 -7.70 1.33
C MET A 149 -7.84 -7.64 -0.16
N ASN A 150 -8.18 -8.73 -0.87
CA ASN A 150 -8.16 -8.71 -2.34
C ASN A 150 -9.47 -8.11 -2.86
N ILE A 151 -9.35 -7.20 -3.83
CA ILE A 151 -10.52 -6.64 -4.51
C ILE A 151 -10.98 -7.63 -5.59
N ASP A 152 -12.24 -8.05 -5.49
CA ASP A 152 -12.87 -8.94 -6.46
C ASP A 152 -13.35 -8.15 -7.68
N ILE A 153 -13.38 -8.80 -8.85
CA ILE A 153 -14.03 -8.30 -10.06
C ILE A 153 -15.50 -7.94 -9.78
N ALA A 154 -16.18 -8.68 -8.91
CA ALA A 154 -17.56 -8.36 -8.48
C ALA A 154 -17.71 -6.97 -7.85
N CYS A 155 -16.61 -6.34 -7.40
CA CYS A 155 -16.62 -5.00 -6.83
C CYS A 155 -16.46 -3.88 -7.87
N ARG A 156 -16.31 -4.21 -9.17
CA ARG A 156 -16.02 -3.26 -10.26
C ARG A 156 -17.01 -2.10 -10.28
N GLU A 157 -18.31 -2.37 -10.14
CA GLU A 157 -19.37 -1.34 -10.15
C GLU A 157 -19.29 -0.34 -8.97
N LYS A 158 -18.68 -0.74 -7.85
CA LYS A 158 -18.53 0.12 -6.65
C LYS A 158 -17.24 0.93 -6.65
N MET A 159 -16.35 0.72 -7.63
CA MET A 159 -15.04 1.37 -7.68
C MET A 159 -15.10 2.89 -7.78
N PRO A 160 -16.00 3.51 -8.58
CA PRO A 160 -16.09 4.97 -8.60
C PRO A 160 -16.35 5.56 -7.22
N THR A 161 -17.23 4.93 -6.44
CA THR A 161 -17.55 5.40 -5.09
C THR A 161 -16.41 5.15 -4.10
N TYR A 162 -15.72 4.01 -4.24
CA TYR A 162 -14.55 3.70 -3.42
C TYR A 162 -13.41 4.71 -3.66
N ILE A 163 -13.13 5.05 -4.92
CA ILE A 163 -12.13 6.06 -5.28
C ILE A 163 -12.55 7.44 -4.76
N ASN A 164 -13.82 7.83 -4.88
CA ASN A 164 -14.32 9.06 -4.27
C ASN A 164 -14.08 9.12 -2.75
N ALA A 165 -14.32 8.01 -2.04
CA ALA A 165 -14.04 7.94 -0.61
C ALA A 165 -12.53 8.08 -0.30
N MET A 166 -11.66 7.52 -1.15
CA MET A 166 -10.22 7.74 -1.03
C MET A 166 -9.81 9.19 -1.29
N ILE A 167 -10.36 9.83 -2.34
CA ILE A 167 -10.12 11.26 -2.65
C ILE A 167 -10.49 12.11 -1.44
N PHE A 168 -11.69 11.90 -0.89
CA PHE A 168 -12.14 12.57 0.33
C PHE A 168 -11.17 12.37 1.48
N ALA A 169 -10.72 11.13 1.71
CA ALA A 169 -9.85 10.77 2.82
C ALA A 169 -8.42 11.30 2.67
N MET A 170 -7.96 11.51 1.43
CA MET A 170 -6.64 12.04 1.10
C MET A 170 -6.58 13.58 1.05
N ALA A 171 -7.72 14.27 1.17
CA ALA A 171 -7.74 15.73 1.10
C ALA A 171 -6.89 16.38 2.22
N PRO A 172 -6.25 17.55 1.96
CA PRO A 172 -5.31 18.17 2.89
C PRO A 172 -5.90 18.56 4.25
N ASP A 173 -7.21 18.78 4.32
CA ASP A 173 -7.94 19.10 5.55
C ASP A 173 -8.23 17.88 6.43
N LYS A 174 -7.90 16.66 5.97
CA LYS A 174 -8.15 15.43 6.72
C LYS A 174 -7.03 15.08 7.70
N PRO A 175 -7.36 14.36 8.79
CA PRO A 175 -6.35 13.90 9.74
C PRO A 175 -5.24 13.09 9.05
N PRO A 176 -3.98 13.24 9.47
CA PRO A 176 -2.86 12.49 8.89
C PRO A 176 -3.07 10.96 8.87
N GLN A 177 -3.68 10.40 9.92
CA GLN A 177 -3.96 8.95 10.00
C GLN A 177 -4.93 8.48 8.92
N LEU A 178 -5.99 9.26 8.62
CA LEU A 178 -6.94 8.94 7.57
C LEU A 178 -6.29 8.99 6.18
N ARG A 179 -5.48 10.03 5.92
CA ARG A 179 -4.70 10.16 4.68
C ARG A 179 -3.74 8.97 4.49
N LYS A 180 -3.01 8.59 5.54
CA LYS A 180 -2.11 7.43 5.56
C LYS A 180 -2.85 6.12 5.26
N ALA A 181 -4.01 5.90 5.89
CA ALA A 181 -4.80 4.70 5.69
C ALA A 181 -5.33 4.61 4.24
N ALA A 182 -5.83 5.73 3.70
CA ALA A 182 -6.27 5.81 2.30
C ALA A 182 -5.13 5.54 1.30
N LEU A 183 -3.94 6.12 1.51
CA LEU A 183 -2.76 5.83 0.68
C LEU A 183 -2.37 4.35 0.75
N ARG A 184 -2.42 3.74 1.94
CA ARG A 184 -2.14 2.30 2.12
C ARG A 184 -3.16 1.44 1.38
N ALA A 185 -4.44 1.79 1.43
CA ALA A 185 -5.50 1.11 0.69
C ALA A 185 -5.28 1.24 -0.84
N ALA A 186 -4.96 2.45 -1.32
CA ALA A 186 -4.61 2.70 -2.72
C ALA A 186 -3.44 1.80 -3.16
N TYR A 187 -2.36 1.76 -2.37
CA TYR A 187 -1.20 0.92 -2.62
C TYR A 187 -1.53 -0.58 -2.72
N SER A 188 -2.35 -1.10 -1.79
CA SER A 188 -2.76 -2.51 -1.82
C SER A 188 -3.63 -2.83 -3.04
N SER A 189 -4.45 -1.87 -3.48
CA SER A 189 -5.33 -2.01 -4.64
C SER A 189 -4.70 -1.64 -5.98
N ARG A 190 -3.43 -1.19 -6.01
CA ARG A 190 -2.78 -0.57 -7.18
C ARG A 190 -2.91 -1.37 -8.49
N ASN A 191 -2.73 -2.69 -8.42
CA ASN A 191 -2.79 -3.56 -9.60
C ASN A 191 -4.23 -3.67 -10.11
N TYR A 192 -5.22 -3.75 -9.22
CA TYR A 192 -6.62 -3.75 -9.60
C TYR A 192 -7.02 -2.40 -10.20
N LEU A 193 -6.60 -1.28 -9.59
CA LEU A 193 -6.89 0.06 -10.09
C LEU A 193 -6.26 0.30 -11.48
N ALA A 194 -5.06 -0.22 -11.74
CA ALA A 194 -4.41 -0.13 -13.04
C ALA A 194 -5.16 -0.89 -14.15
N LEU A 195 -5.95 -1.92 -13.79
CA LEU A 195 -6.77 -2.70 -14.73
C LEU A 195 -8.15 -2.08 -15.03
N LEU A 196 -8.50 -0.96 -14.38
CA LEU A 196 -9.74 -0.25 -14.67
C LEU A 196 -9.61 0.51 -16.00
N ASP A 197 -10.69 0.49 -16.76
CA ASP A 197 -10.83 1.13 -18.07
C ASP A 197 -11.75 2.37 -17.98
N THR A 198 -11.90 3.07 -19.10
CA THR A 198 -12.77 4.24 -19.23
C THR A 198 -14.26 3.93 -19.03
N ASP A 199 -14.66 2.67 -19.14
CA ASP A 199 -16.05 2.25 -18.90
C ASP A 199 -16.33 2.18 -17.39
N CYS A 200 -15.30 1.96 -16.58
CA CYS A 200 -15.38 1.92 -15.13
C CYS A 200 -15.20 3.31 -14.49
N LEU A 201 -14.29 4.13 -15.01
CA LEU A 201 -13.90 5.39 -14.38
C LEU A 201 -13.98 6.57 -15.35
N SER A 202 -14.58 7.67 -14.88
CA SER A 202 -14.57 8.91 -15.65
C SER A 202 -13.17 9.56 -15.62
N PRO A 203 -12.75 10.24 -16.70
CA PRO A 203 -11.47 10.97 -16.72
C PRO A 203 -11.34 12.01 -15.59
N ASP A 204 -12.45 12.67 -15.24
CA ASP A 204 -12.51 13.63 -14.13
C ASP A 204 -12.20 12.97 -12.78
N LEU A 205 -12.74 11.78 -12.52
CA LEU A 205 -12.46 11.03 -11.30
C LEU A 205 -11.00 10.59 -11.22
N CYS A 206 -10.42 10.15 -12.35
CA CYS A 206 -9.01 9.79 -12.44
C CYS A 206 -8.10 11.01 -12.17
N ALA A 207 -8.42 12.17 -12.74
CA ALA A 207 -7.69 13.42 -12.49
C ALA A 207 -7.75 13.83 -11.01
N GLN A 208 -8.93 13.78 -10.38
CA GLN A 208 -9.10 14.08 -8.97
C GLN A 208 -8.33 13.11 -8.07
N PHE A 209 -8.34 11.82 -8.40
CA PHE A 209 -7.59 10.81 -7.64
C PHE A 209 -6.08 10.99 -7.77
N SER A 210 -5.60 11.26 -8.98
CA SER A 210 -4.21 11.57 -9.28
C SER A 210 -3.74 12.81 -8.52
N ALA A 211 -4.51 13.89 -8.53
CA ALA A 211 -4.22 15.10 -7.75
C ALA A 211 -4.18 14.84 -6.23
N ALA A 212 -5.14 14.06 -5.71
CA ALA A 212 -5.18 13.71 -4.29
C ALA A 212 -3.95 12.90 -3.85
N LEU A 213 -3.52 11.92 -4.66
CA LEU A 213 -2.29 11.15 -4.40
C LEU A 213 -1.04 12.03 -4.43
N SER A 214 -0.95 12.94 -5.41
CA SER A 214 0.15 13.90 -5.51
C SER A 214 0.23 14.79 -4.27
N GLY A 215 -0.92 15.27 -3.77
CA GLY A 215 -1.02 16.05 -2.54
C GLY A 215 -0.48 15.30 -1.31
N VAL A 216 -0.91 14.04 -1.11
CA VAL A 216 -0.43 13.22 0.01
C VAL A 216 1.07 12.91 -0.07
N ALA A 217 1.60 12.73 -1.29
CA ALA A 217 3.03 12.58 -1.50
C ALA A 217 3.78 13.87 -1.15
N ALA A 218 3.27 15.04 -1.55
CA ALA A 218 3.89 16.33 -1.25
C ALA A 218 3.99 16.61 0.26
N ASP A 219 2.97 16.24 1.04
CA ASP A 219 3.01 16.31 2.52
C ASP A 219 4.15 15.49 3.12
N SER A 220 4.52 14.39 2.46
CA SER A 220 5.62 13.52 2.89
C SER A 220 6.97 14.13 2.54
N LEU A 221 7.05 14.89 1.45
CA LEU A 221 8.28 15.48 0.91
C LEU A 221 8.70 16.77 1.62
N SER A 222 7.80 17.42 2.37
CA SER A 222 8.07 18.70 3.05
C SER A 222 8.86 18.58 4.36
N PHE A 223 9.16 17.37 4.84
CA PHE A 223 9.90 17.16 6.10
C PHE A 223 11.33 16.67 5.84
N GLY A 224 12.28 17.62 5.77
CA GLY A 224 13.69 17.32 5.56
C GLY A 224 14.69 18.44 5.86
N GLN A 225 14.24 19.64 6.23
CA GLN A 225 15.13 20.71 6.71
C GLN A 225 14.79 21.05 8.17
N GLY A 226 15.21 20.18 9.09
CA GLY A 226 15.48 20.67 10.44
C GLY A 226 16.74 21.52 10.38
N GLU A 227 16.72 22.70 11.01
CA GLU A 227 17.85 23.65 11.06
C GLU A 227 19.15 23.02 11.61
N ASP A 228 19.06 21.85 12.26
CA ASP A 228 20.16 21.21 12.98
C ASP A 228 20.81 20.02 12.25
N GLY A 229 20.33 19.63 11.05
CA GLY A 229 20.94 18.55 10.25
C GLY A 229 20.89 17.15 10.88
N ILE A 230 20.16 16.96 11.99
CA ILE A 230 19.99 15.66 12.65
C ILE A 230 18.83 14.91 12.00
N LEU A 231 19.10 13.68 11.55
CA LEU A 231 18.12 12.74 11.01
C LEU A 231 17.07 12.41 12.07
N SER A 232 15.83 12.87 11.90
CA SER A 232 14.73 12.44 12.77
C SER A 232 14.23 11.05 12.37
N GLU A 233 13.68 10.30 13.34
CA GLU A 233 12.97 9.03 13.13
C GLU A 233 11.85 9.15 12.07
N HIS A 234 11.35 10.37 11.80
CA HIS A 234 10.38 10.64 10.75
C HIS A 234 10.91 10.39 9.33
N SER A 235 12.24 10.33 9.13
CA SER A 235 12.86 10.09 7.81
C SER A 235 12.55 8.69 7.25
N SER A 236 12.56 7.65 8.09
CA SER A 236 12.20 6.27 7.71
C SER A 236 10.72 6.15 7.30
N MET A 237 9.83 6.82 8.05
CA MET A 237 8.40 6.85 7.76
C MET A 237 8.08 7.55 6.43
N CYS A 238 8.76 8.67 6.15
CA CYS A 238 8.67 9.36 4.86
C CYS A 238 9.10 8.45 3.69
N GLY A 239 10.23 7.75 3.84
CA GLY A 239 10.72 6.84 2.80
C GLY A 239 9.74 5.70 2.48
N LYS A 240 9.07 5.12 3.49
CA LYS A 240 8.05 4.07 3.29
C LYS A 240 6.82 4.60 2.54
N GLN A 241 6.38 5.82 2.83
CA GLN A 241 5.28 6.47 2.12
C GLN A 241 5.66 6.76 0.67
N ASN A 242 6.86 7.31 0.43
CA ASN A 242 7.37 7.53 -0.92
C ASN A 242 7.45 6.23 -1.73
N LEU A 243 7.87 5.13 -1.10
CA LEU A 243 7.92 3.84 -1.77
C LEU A 243 6.53 3.34 -2.19
N ARG A 244 5.52 3.45 -1.31
CA ARG A 244 4.13 3.09 -1.65
C ARG A 244 3.61 3.93 -2.80
N TYR A 245 3.87 5.22 -2.76
CA TYR A 245 3.51 6.15 -3.82
C TYR A 245 4.16 5.75 -5.14
N LEU A 246 5.47 5.50 -5.18
CA LEU A 246 6.17 5.04 -6.39
C LEU A 246 5.64 3.69 -6.88
N HIS A 247 5.31 2.74 -6.01
CA HIS A 247 4.69 1.49 -6.41
C HIS A 247 3.33 1.71 -7.10
N ILE A 248 2.50 2.65 -6.61
CA ILE A 248 1.23 3.01 -7.25
C ILE A 248 1.50 3.57 -8.65
N LEU A 249 2.40 4.57 -8.76
CA LEU A 249 2.74 5.19 -10.04
C LEU A 249 3.27 4.14 -11.03
N PHE A 250 4.12 3.23 -10.57
CA PHE A 250 4.66 2.18 -11.42
C PHE A 250 3.58 1.22 -11.94
N SER A 251 2.62 0.80 -11.11
CA SER A 251 1.47 0.02 -11.58
C SER A 251 0.66 0.82 -12.62
N TRP A 252 0.50 2.13 -12.42
CA TRP A 252 -0.22 3.01 -13.33
C TRP A 252 0.47 3.23 -14.68
N THR A 253 1.80 3.15 -14.76
CA THR A 253 2.51 3.21 -16.05
C THR A 253 2.09 2.11 -17.04
N GLN A 254 1.43 1.05 -16.56
CA GLN A 254 0.95 -0.07 -17.37
C GLN A 254 -0.45 0.16 -17.94
N SER A 255 -1.12 1.24 -17.53
CA SER A 255 -2.49 1.55 -17.89
C SER A 255 -2.54 2.79 -18.76
N GLU A 256 -3.13 2.69 -19.94
CA GLU A 256 -3.36 3.84 -20.83
C GLU A 256 -4.26 4.89 -20.16
N LEU A 257 -5.19 4.45 -19.31
CA LEU A 257 -6.05 5.35 -18.54
C LEU A 257 -5.27 6.19 -17.55
N TRP A 258 -4.27 5.63 -16.87
CA TRP A 258 -3.54 6.36 -15.83
C TRP A 258 -2.27 7.04 -16.37
N SER A 259 -1.71 6.58 -17.48
CA SER A 259 -0.42 7.05 -17.99
C SER A 259 -0.42 8.55 -18.32
N HIS A 260 -1.52 9.10 -18.84
CA HIS A 260 -1.62 10.53 -19.15
C HIS A 260 -1.62 11.41 -17.88
N HIS A 261 -2.29 10.96 -16.82
CA HIS A 261 -2.31 11.66 -15.54
C HIS A 261 -0.95 11.67 -14.82
N LEU A 262 -0.04 10.75 -15.15
CA LEU A 262 1.34 10.77 -14.64
C LEU A 262 2.11 12.02 -15.08
N TYR A 263 1.76 12.63 -16.21
CA TYR A 263 2.36 13.89 -16.67
C TYR A 263 1.61 15.10 -16.11
N ASP A 264 0.28 15.12 -16.24
CA ASP A 264 -0.51 16.32 -16.00
C ASP A 264 -0.60 16.72 -14.51
N SER A 265 -0.43 15.76 -13.60
CA SER A 265 -0.65 15.96 -12.14
C SER A 265 0.63 16.17 -11.33
N GLY A 266 1.76 16.45 -11.97
CA GLY A 266 3.01 16.76 -11.28
C GLY A 266 3.74 15.54 -10.68
N HIS A 267 3.35 14.32 -11.06
CA HIS A 267 3.92 13.09 -10.49
C HIS A 267 5.39 12.87 -10.87
N LEU A 268 5.82 13.37 -12.03
CA LEU A 268 7.21 13.33 -12.48
C LEU A 268 8.10 14.26 -11.66
N GLU A 269 7.63 15.48 -11.40
CA GLU A 269 8.30 16.46 -10.56
C GLU A 269 8.46 15.91 -9.13
N ALA A 270 7.42 15.25 -8.61
CA ALA A 270 7.49 14.55 -7.32
C ALA A 270 8.54 13.42 -7.35
N CYS A 271 8.59 12.60 -8.41
CA CYS A 271 9.64 11.58 -8.57
C CYS A 271 11.04 12.18 -8.59
N LEU A 272 11.24 13.31 -9.28
CA LEU A 272 12.51 14.02 -9.33
C LEU A 272 12.88 14.63 -7.97
N LEU A 273 11.91 15.15 -7.22
CA LEU A 273 12.13 15.64 -5.86
C LEU A 273 12.57 14.51 -4.93
N ILE A 274 11.90 13.36 -4.98
CA ILE A 274 12.32 12.15 -4.24
C ILE A 274 13.75 11.77 -4.65
N ALA A 275 14.03 11.71 -5.95
CA ALA A 275 15.34 11.35 -6.48
C ALA A 275 16.46 12.29 -6.00
N ASN A 276 16.22 13.61 -6.01
CA ASN A 276 17.17 14.60 -5.50
C ASN A 276 17.45 14.41 -4.00
N ASN A 277 16.42 14.05 -3.21
CA ASN A 277 16.60 13.76 -1.79
C ASN A 277 17.49 12.52 -1.55
N LEU A 278 17.54 11.55 -2.47
CA LEU A 278 18.42 10.38 -2.36
C LEU A 278 19.92 10.72 -2.40
N ARG A 279 20.30 11.96 -2.74
CA ARG A 279 21.69 12.45 -2.64
C ARG A 279 22.15 12.68 -1.19
N TYR A 280 21.20 13.02 -0.32
CA TYR A 280 21.49 13.53 1.03
C TYR A 280 21.13 12.54 2.12
N PHE A 281 20.38 11.49 1.80
CA PHE A 281 19.91 10.50 2.74
C PHE A 281 20.27 9.09 2.28
N GLU A 282 20.82 8.29 3.20
CA GLU A 282 21.10 6.87 3.00
C GLU A 282 20.40 6.05 4.08
N ILE A 283 19.24 5.51 3.75
CA ILE A 283 18.53 4.54 4.58
C ILE A 283 18.57 3.23 3.82
N TYR A 284 19.61 2.45 4.04
CA TYR A 284 19.78 1.17 3.36
C TYR A 284 18.78 0.12 3.89
N PRO A 285 18.04 -0.63 3.04
CA PRO A 285 18.06 -0.63 1.56
C PRO A 285 16.90 0.17 0.92
N LEU A 286 16.24 1.05 1.67
CA LEU A 286 15.06 1.81 1.22
C LEU A 286 15.42 2.80 0.12
N THR A 287 16.54 3.50 0.23
CA THR A 287 17.00 4.49 -0.76
C THR A 287 17.28 3.87 -2.13
N GLU A 288 17.87 2.67 -2.13
CA GLU A 288 18.17 1.90 -3.32
C GLU A 288 16.90 1.33 -3.95
N HIS A 289 15.89 0.98 -3.14
CA HIS A 289 14.58 0.54 -3.61
C HIS A 289 13.81 1.68 -4.30
N LEU A 290 13.82 2.88 -3.72
CA LEU A 290 13.23 4.07 -4.32
C LEU A 290 13.88 4.37 -5.69
N ALA A 291 15.21 4.28 -5.78
CA ALA A 291 15.94 4.52 -7.02
C ALA A 291 15.53 3.57 -8.16
N LEU A 292 15.35 2.27 -7.85
CA LEU A 292 14.87 1.28 -8.81
C LEU A 292 13.52 1.70 -9.41
N TYR A 293 12.56 2.06 -8.55
CA TYR A 293 11.22 2.42 -8.99
C TYR A 293 11.18 3.74 -9.76
N ILE A 294 11.94 4.76 -9.35
CA ILE A 294 12.03 6.02 -10.08
C ILE A 294 12.53 5.76 -11.51
N ILE A 295 13.62 5.01 -11.68
CA ILE A 295 14.12 4.71 -13.03
C ILE A 295 13.11 3.88 -13.81
N ALA A 296 12.51 2.86 -13.20
CA ALA A 296 11.55 1.99 -13.88
C ALA A 296 10.30 2.77 -14.37
N ILE A 297 9.79 3.71 -13.58
CA ILE A 297 8.71 4.63 -13.98
C ILE A 297 9.17 5.49 -15.16
N MET A 298 10.31 6.17 -15.03
CA MET A 298 10.85 7.06 -16.06
C MET A 298 11.14 6.32 -17.37
N ALA A 299 11.60 5.07 -17.29
CA ALA A 299 11.87 4.21 -18.44
C ALA A 299 10.59 3.84 -19.21
N ARG A 300 9.48 3.62 -18.51
CA ARG A 300 8.18 3.33 -19.14
C ARG A 300 7.52 4.57 -19.71
N LEU A 301 7.77 5.73 -19.09
CA LEU A 301 7.28 7.03 -19.53
C LEU A 301 8.14 7.69 -20.63
N LYS A 302 9.16 7.01 -21.17
CA LYS A 302 10.01 7.50 -22.27
C LYS A 302 9.23 7.53 -23.61
N GLY A 303 8.32 8.49 -23.72
CA GLY A 303 7.81 9.07 -24.96
C GLY A 303 8.54 10.38 -25.31
N GLU A 304 7.81 11.45 -25.66
CA GLU A 304 8.31 12.76 -26.16
C GLU A 304 9.29 13.52 -25.21
N HIS A 305 9.51 13.06 -23.99
CA HIS A 305 10.24 13.77 -22.93
C HIS A 305 11.61 13.15 -22.58
N GLY A 306 12.40 12.80 -23.61
CA GLY A 306 13.61 11.96 -23.51
C GLY A 306 14.74 12.36 -22.53
N ASN A 307 14.63 13.47 -21.78
CA ASN A 307 15.66 13.97 -20.86
C ASN A 307 15.09 14.50 -19.51
N LEU A 308 14.12 13.81 -18.89
CA LEU A 308 13.54 14.26 -17.60
C LEU A 308 14.50 14.17 -16.41
N ILE A 309 15.47 13.24 -16.42
CA ILE A 309 16.41 13.06 -15.32
C ILE A 309 17.72 13.78 -15.63
N PRO A 310 18.18 14.71 -14.78
CA PRO A 310 19.52 15.31 -14.90
C PRO A 310 20.61 14.24 -14.98
N ASN A 311 21.59 14.45 -15.86
CA ASN A 311 22.66 13.48 -16.14
C ASN A 311 23.41 13.02 -14.87
N ASP A 312 23.71 13.96 -13.97
CA ASP A 312 24.37 13.70 -12.68
C ASP A 312 23.50 12.86 -11.72
N LEU A 313 22.17 13.03 -11.79
CA LEU A 313 21.23 12.22 -11.01
C LEU A 313 21.06 10.82 -11.61
N CYS A 314 21.12 10.71 -12.94
CA CYS A 314 20.87 9.47 -13.65
C CYS A 314 21.88 8.37 -13.27
N GLY A 315 23.19 8.68 -13.29
CA GLY A 315 24.23 7.74 -12.88
C GLY A 315 24.06 7.26 -11.43
N LEU A 316 23.83 8.20 -10.50
CA LEU A 316 23.60 7.90 -9.09
C LEU A 316 22.43 6.92 -8.88
N LEU A 317 21.28 7.18 -9.53
CA LEU A 317 20.10 6.33 -9.41
C LEU A 317 20.37 4.94 -9.97
N VAL A 318 21.08 4.83 -11.10
CA VAL A 318 21.42 3.54 -11.73
C VAL A 318 22.30 2.71 -10.80
N HIS A 319 23.32 3.32 -10.20
CA HIS A 319 24.19 2.66 -9.21
C HIS A 319 23.41 2.17 -8.00
N LYS A 320 22.56 3.03 -7.40
CA LYS A 320 21.74 2.67 -6.25
C LYS A 320 20.75 1.55 -6.60
N ALA A 321 20.09 1.61 -7.74
CA ALA A 321 19.16 0.57 -8.18
C ALA A 321 19.85 -0.79 -8.38
N TRP A 322 21.01 -0.85 -9.04
CA TRP A 322 21.76 -2.10 -9.18
C TRP A 322 22.28 -2.65 -7.84
N ALA A 323 22.60 -1.78 -6.88
CA ALA A 323 22.92 -2.19 -5.51
C ALA A 323 21.74 -2.88 -4.83
N PHE A 324 20.52 -2.34 -4.98
CA PHE A 324 19.30 -2.96 -4.46
C PHE A 324 19.07 -4.35 -5.04
N VAL A 325 19.14 -4.44 -6.38
CA VAL A 325 18.85 -5.67 -7.11
C VAL A 325 19.85 -6.74 -6.70
N ALA A 326 21.16 -6.44 -6.70
CA ALA A 326 22.20 -7.38 -6.27
C ALA A 326 22.00 -7.88 -4.82
N LEU A 327 21.62 -6.98 -3.89
CA LEU A 327 21.32 -7.34 -2.51
C LEU A 327 20.13 -8.30 -2.41
N ARG A 328 19.04 -7.99 -3.13
CA ARG A 328 17.78 -8.74 -3.00
C ARG A 328 17.82 -10.08 -3.71
N SER A 329 18.60 -10.19 -4.76
CA SER A 329 18.92 -11.45 -5.42
C SER A 329 19.56 -12.50 -4.49
N LEU A 330 20.12 -12.11 -3.33
CA LEU A 330 20.68 -13.02 -2.32
C LEU A 330 19.65 -13.63 -1.36
N LYS A 331 18.45 -13.05 -1.21
CA LYS A 331 17.47 -13.45 -0.20
C LYS A 331 16.07 -13.60 -0.81
N PRO A 332 15.60 -14.82 -1.12
CA PRO A 332 14.20 -15.05 -1.45
C PRO A 332 13.36 -14.82 -0.19
N LEU A 333 12.73 -13.65 -0.10
CA LEU A 333 11.62 -13.40 0.80
C LEU A 333 10.36 -13.47 -0.06
N GLU A 334 9.47 -14.43 0.26
CA GLU A 334 8.30 -14.89 -0.50
C GLU A 334 7.32 -13.78 -0.99
N LEU A 335 7.42 -12.55 -0.47
CA LEU A 335 6.58 -11.41 -0.87
C LEU A 335 7.35 -10.25 -1.54
N SER A 336 8.69 -10.29 -1.55
CA SER A 336 9.54 -9.32 -2.28
C SER A 336 9.89 -9.75 -3.70
N GLU A 337 9.61 -11.01 -4.07
CA GLU A 337 9.91 -11.56 -5.40
C GLU A 337 9.07 -10.87 -6.50
N CYS A 338 7.76 -10.69 -6.31
CA CYS A 338 6.89 -10.09 -7.35
C CYS A 338 7.28 -8.65 -7.73
N VAL A 339 7.68 -7.84 -6.75
CA VAL A 339 7.84 -6.38 -6.89
C VAL A 339 9.14 -6.05 -7.64
N ILE A 340 10.22 -6.77 -7.37
CA ILE A 340 11.52 -6.55 -8.02
C ILE A 340 11.50 -7.03 -9.47
N HIS A 341 10.89 -8.18 -9.76
CA HIS A 341 10.85 -8.73 -11.11
C HIS A 341 10.12 -7.82 -12.09
N GLU A 342 8.98 -7.23 -11.68
CA GLU A 342 8.22 -6.32 -12.54
C GLU A 342 9.02 -5.05 -12.91
N ALA A 343 9.79 -4.50 -11.96
CA ALA A 343 10.58 -3.28 -12.17
C ALA A 343 11.94 -3.54 -12.85
N LEU A 344 12.47 -4.76 -12.76
CA LEU A 344 13.79 -5.10 -13.29
C LEU A 344 13.85 -5.07 -14.82
N GLU A 345 12.78 -5.50 -15.51
CA GLU A 345 12.74 -5.44 -16.98
C GLU A 345 12.87 -4.00 -17.54
N PRO A 346 12.01 -3.02 -17.16
CA PRO A 346 12.16 -1.65 -17.64
C PRO A 346 13.47 -1.00 -17.16
N PHE A 347 13.95 -1.34 -15.96
CA PHE A 347 15.23 -0.86 -15.45
C PHE A 347 16.44 -1.36 -16.26
N ALA A 348 16.47 -2.66 -16.60
CA ALA A 348 17.54 -3.24 -17.40
C ALA A 348 17.53 -2.64 -18.82
N LYS A 349 16.35 -2.51 -19.46
CA LYS A 349 16.21 -1.83 -20.75
C LYS A 349 16.74 -0.39 -20.71
N PHE A 350 16.41 0.35 -19.65
CA PHE A 350 16.92 1.71 -19.46
C PHE A 350 18.45 1.74 -19.33
N THR A 351 19.02 0.83 -18.52
CA THR A 351 20.46 0.72 -18.33
C THR A 351 21.17 0.40 -19.65
N ILE A 352 20.66 -0.53 -20.46
CA ILE A 352 21.18 -0.86 -21.80
C ILE A 352 21.19 0.38 -22.69
N GLN A 353 20.06 1.10 -22.75
CA GLN A 353 19.96 2.32 -23.57
C GLN A 353 20.97 3.38 -23.12
N LEU A 354 21.13 3.55 -21.81
CA LEU A 354 22.06 4.52 -21.24
C LEU A 354 23.51 4.15 -21.56
N LEU A 355 23.91 2.89 -21.34
CA LEU A 355 25.26 2.39 -21.67
C LEU A 355 25.58 2.53 -23.16
N LYS A 356 24.61 2.26 -24.05
CA LYS A 356 24.80 2.43 -25.50
C LYS A 356 24.90 3.89 -25.93
N ARG A 357 24.21 4.79 -25.24
CA ARG A 357 24.15 6.22 -25.58
C ARG A 357 25.36 6.97 -25.01
N ASP A 358 25.66 6.73 -23.73
CA ASP A 358 26.63 7.48 -22.95
C ASP A 358 27.06 6.66 -21.72
N ALA A 359 28.07 5.81 -21.91
CA ALA A 359 28.59 4.95 -20.85
C ALA A 359 29.30 5.74 -19.73
N GLU A 360 29.79 6.94 -20.03
CA GLU A 360 30.47 7.80 -19.05
C GLU A 360 29.49 8.25 -17.95
N LEU A 361 28.23 8.51 -18.30
CA LEU A 361 27.18 8.84 -17.33
C LEU A 361 26.87 7.73 -16.32
N VAL A 362 27.11 6.47 -16.69
CA VAL A 362 26.90 5.35 -15.77
C VAL A 362 28.05 5.21 -14.78
N ASP A 363 29.24 5.72 -15.10
CA ASP A 363 30.47 5.48 -14.33
C ASP A 363 30.67 3.99 -14.03
N VAL A 364 31.04 3.22 -15.07
CA VAL A 364 31.13 1.75 -15.02
C VAL A 364 32.33 1.29 -14.20
N THR A 365 32.23 1.37 -12.88
CA THR A 365 33.24 0.93 -11.93
C THR A 365 33.30 -0.59 -11.77
N ASN A 366 34.37 -1.12 -11.18
CA ASN A 366 34.46 -2.54 -10.84
C ASN A 366 33.35 -2.99 -9.87
N GLU A 367 32.91 -2.09 -8.98
CA GLU A 367 31.80 -2.36 -8.07
C GLU A 367 30.48 -2.49 -8.82
N PHE A 368 30.23 -1.59 -9.79
CA PHE A 368 29.06 -1.69 -10.67
C PHE A 368 29.02 -3.02 -11.42
N LYS A 369 30.15 -3.38 -12.06
CA LYS A 369 30.29 -4.67 -12.77
C LYS A 369 30.00 -5.84 -11.84
N SER A 370 30.54 -5.82 -10.62
CA SER A 370 30.30 -6.87 -9.63
C SER A 370 28.82 -7.01 -9.26
N ARG A 371 28.10 -5.90 -9.05
CA ARG A 371 26.65 -5.90 -8.73
C ARG A 371 25.80 -6.47 -9.87
N VAL A 372 26.08 -6.09 -11.12
CA VAL A 372 25.37 -6.62 -12.29
C VAL A 372 25.64 -8.12 -12.47
N MET A 373 26.90 -8.55 -12.36
CA MET A 373 27.28 -9.97 -12.46
C MET A 373 26.65 -10.82 -11.36
N GLN A 374 26.63 -10.31 -10.12
CA GLN A 374 25.99 -10.97 -8.99
C GLN A 374 24.48 -11.14 -9.24
N THR A 375 23.83 -10.08 -9.74
CA THR A 375 22.41 -10.13 -10.12
C THR A 375 22.16 -11.24 -11.15
N LEU A 376 22.96 -11.29 -12.23
CA LEU A 376 22.82 -12.31 -13.26
C LEU A 376 22.96 -13.72 -12.68
N TYR A 377 24.02 -13.95 -11.90
CA TYR A 377 24.28 -15.25 -11.28
C TYR A 377 23.06 -15.74 -10.48
N HIS A 378 22.46 -14.87 -9.67
CA HIS A 378 21.29 -15.24 -8.88
C HIS A 378 20.02 -15.46 -9.71
N LEU A 379 19.80 -14.65 -10.76
CA LEU A 379 18.66 -14.86 -11.65
C LEU A 379 18.75 -16.20 -12.38
N GLU A 380 19.96 -16.63 -12.78
CA GLU A 380 20.18 -17.93 -13.42
C GLU A 380 20.03 -19.12 -12.47
N GLN A 381 20.22 -18.91 -11.15
CA GLN A 381 19.99 -19.94 -10.14
C GLN A 381 18.51 -20.00 -9.69
N GLY A 382 17.73 -18.95 -9.94
CA GLY A 382 16.32 -18.82 -9.54
C GLY A 382 15.32 -19.19 -10.64
N SER A 383 14.03 -19.00 -10.36
CA SER A 383 12.94 -19.16 -11.32
C SER A 383 12.57 -17.86 -12.05
N ALA A 384 13.57 -17.03 -12.35
CA ALA A 384 13.35 -15.73 -13.00
C ALA A 384 12.94 -15.90 -14.48
N ASP A 385 12.23 -14.91 -15.01
CA ASP A 385 11.83 -14.87 -16.42
C ASP A 385 13.08 -14.83 -17.36
N ASN A 386 13.08 -15.67 -18.39
CA ASN A 386 14.12 -15.73 -19.41
C ASN A 386 14.34 -14.38 -20.12
N VAL A 387 13.29 -13.56 -20.28
CA VAL A 387 13.37 -12.22 -20.85
C VAL A 387 14.24 -11.32 -19.96
N VAL A 388 14.02 -11.37 -18.65
CA VAL A 388 14.78 -10.59 -17.67
C VAL A 388 16.23 -11.07 -17.64
N ILE A 389 16.47 -12.38 -17.62
CA ILE A 389 17.82 -12.96 -17.67
C ILE A 389 18.56 -12.48 -18.93
N SER A 390 17.90 -12.51 -20.09
CA SER A 390 18.48 -12.03 -21.36
C SER A 390 18.86 -10.55 -21.30
N LEU A 391 18.00 -9.70 -20.74
CA LEU A 391 18.30 -8.27 -20.61
C LEU A 391 19.48 -8.02 -19.67
N VAL A 392 19.58 -8.75 -18.56
CA VAL A 392 20.73 -8.60 -17.66
C VAL A 392 22.02 -9.10 -18.31
N LYS A 393 21.98 -10.15 -19.15
CA LYS A 393 23.12 -10.58 -19.97
C LYS A 393 23.57 -9.49 -20.93
N ASP A 394 22.63 -8.77 -21.54
CA ASP A 394 22.97 -7.63 -22.41
C ASP A 394 23.68 -6.53 -21.61
N VAL A 395 23.21 -6.20 -20.40
CA VAL A 395 23.92 -5.25 -19.51
C VAL A 395 25.32 -5.75 -19.19
N VAL A 396 25.48 -7.02 -18.83
CA VAL A 396 26.81 -7.64 -18.59
C VAL A 396 27.73 -7.48 -19.79
N SER A 397 27.24 -7.76 -21.00
CA SER A 397 28.05 -7.63 -22.21
C SER A 397 28.57 -6.21 -22.40
N LEU A 398 27.74 -5.20 -22.15
CA LEU A 398 28.07 -3.78 -22.31
C LEU A 398 29.02 -3.24 -21.24
N VAL A 399 29.04 -3.82 -20.04
CA VAL A 399 29.94 -3.36 -18.96
C VAL A 399 31.27 -4.11 -18.93
N THR A 400 31.39 -5.20 -19.69
CA THR A 400 32.60 -6.04 -19.77
C THR A 400 33.48 -5.70 -20.98
N THR A 401 32.89 -5.14 -22.04
CA THR A 401 33.61 -4.44 -23.12
C THR A 401 34.21 -3.14 -22.62
#